data_AF-A0A2M8HCF4-F1
#
_entry.id   AF-A0A2M8HCF4-F1
#
_cell.length_a   1.000
_cell.length_b   1.000
_cell.length_c   1.000
_cell.angle_alpha   90.00
_cell.angle_beta   90.00
_cell.angle_gamma   90.00
#
_symmetry.space_group_name_H-M   'P 1'
#
loop_
_entity.id
_entity.type
_entity.pdbx_description
1 polymer ?
#
loop_
_entity_poly.entity_id
_entity_poly.type
_entity_poly.pdbx_seq_one_letter_code
_entity_poly.pdbx_strand_id
1 'polypeptide(L)'
;MAPLSVRLSVQRLTGSLLALCIGTLLALRPAVAQELDWLPMPYSYVAEGESLRDVLVNFGANYEVSVVVSDKVNDQVNGQFEHDEPQAFLQQLASLYNLVWYYDGSVLYVFKNGEVQSRLINLERTGAAELKQALQRAGIWEPRFGWRPDADNRLVYVSGPPRYLELIEQTAVALEQQSQLRSEKTGPLAIEVFPLKYASAVDRSIQYRDTDVDAPGVATILARLLSDAGVQVVNGEGNKGAVSTSGQAVVQADPALNAVIVRDAPERMAMYGKLIAALDKPAARIEVALSIIDINAEDLSQLGVDWRVGIRTGDNQQVIIKTTGDRKGIEGGAALGSLVDAKGLDYLLARVNLLENEGNAQIISRPTLLTQENTQAVIDHSETYYIKISGERVAELKGITYGTMLRMTPRLIQLGDRSEVSLSLHIEDGNQKPNSTGIDGIPTISRTVVDTIARVGHGQSLLIGGIYRDELSESLSKVPFLGDIPYLGALFRSKESQTRRAVRLFIIEPRVIDDGIAHYLSLGHGQDLRAGVLGADELSNQSLSLSKVLGGAQCQPLAAARDVQQLLRQGGKSSSLTQCQMGKELGWRLVEVSKEQKCSPATSWCVQGMKDGETR
;
A
#
# COMPACT_ATOMS: atom_id res chain seq x y z
N MET A 1 4.17 42.02 51.77
CA MET A 1 3.47 43.22 52.30
C MET A 1 3.03 44.07 51.12
N ALA A 2 1.90 44.75 51.30
CA ALA A 2 0.98 45.31 50.31
C ALA A 2 1.56 46.31 49.28
N PRO A 3 0.84 46.53 48.16
CA PRO A 3 1.23 47.41 47.05
C PRO A 3 0.74 48.86 47.24
N LEU A 4 1.44 49.82 46.63
CA LEU A 4 1.03 51.22 46.60
C LEU A 4 -0.04 51.47 45.52
N SER A 5 -1.12 52.10 45.97
CA SER A 5 -2.23 52.63 45.20
C SER A 5 -2.08 54.14 45.12
N VAL A 6 -2.36 54.74 43.96
CA VAL A 6 -2.53 56.19 43.82
C VAL A 6 -3.94 56.46 43.32
N ARG A 7 -4.76 56.97 44.24
CA ARG A 7 -6.02 57.67 43.99
C ARG A 7 -5.72 59.12 43.65
N LEU A 8 -6.44 59.70 42.69
CA LEU A 8 -6.60 61.15 42.60
C LEU A 8 -8.09 61.47 42.43
N SER A 9 -8.61 62.22 43.41
CA SER A 9 -9.97 62.72 43.46
C SER A 9 -10.03 64.18 43.04
N VAL A 10 -11.01 64.48 42.18
CA VAL A 10 -12.00 65.57 42.27
C VAL A 10 -11.55 66.92 42.85
N GLN A 11 -11.61 67.96 42.02
CA GLN A 11 -12.08 69.27 42.48
C GLN A 11 -13.03 69.91 41.46
N ARG A 12 -14.10 70.48 42.02
CA ARG A 12 -15.27 71.07 41.36
C ARG A 12 -14.97 72.51 40.93
N LEU A 13 -15.56 72.94 39.81
CA LEU A 13 -15.97 74.33 39.64
C LEU A 13 -17.25 74.38 38.78
N THR A 14 -18.32 74.79 39.46
CA THR A 14 -19.65 75.10 38.97
C THR A 14 -19.67 76.49 38.34
N GLY A 15 -20.43 76.68 37.25
CA GLY A 15 -20.76 78.01 36.74
C GLY A 15 -21.33 78.00 35.32
N SER A 16 -22.65 77.86 35.23
CA SER A 16 -23.46 77.84 34.00
C SER A 16 -23.27 79.08 33.10
N LEU A 17 -23.16 78.88 31.79
CA LEU A 17 -23.77 79.81 30.83
C LEU A 17 -24.21 79.08 29.55
N LEU A 18 -25.53 78.94 29.49
CA LEU A 18 -26.42 78.74 28.36
C LEU A 18 -25.88 79.31 27.02
N ALA A 19 -25.55 78.46 26.05
CA ALA A 19 -25.75 78.72 24.61
C ALA A 19 -25.26 77.53 23.74
N LEU A 20 -26.07 77.19 22.74
CA LEU A 20 -25.76 76.36 21.58
C LEU A 20 -25.69 74.83 21.76
N CYS A 21 -26.87 74.24 21.96
CA CYS A 21 -27.20 72.93 21.41
C CYS A 21 -27.14 73.00 19.88
N ILE A 22 -26.03 72.55 19.27
CA ILE A 22 -26.05 71.93 17.94
C ILE A 22 -25.37 70.59 18.12
N GLY A 23 -26.17 69.61 18.56
CA GLY A 23 -25.78 68.21 18.51
C GLY A 23 -25.70 67.79 17.05
N THR A 24 -24.49 67.54 16.58
CA THR A 24 -24.24 66.67 15.43
C THR A 24 -24.57 65.25 15.84
N LEU A 25 -25.87 64.95 15.89
CA LEU A 25 -26.38 63.61 15.67
C LEU A 25 -25.93 63.22 14.26
N LEU A 26 -24.84 62.45 14.17
CA LEU A 26 -24.64 61.57 13.02
C LEU A 26 -25.82 60.60 13.06
N ALA A 27 -26.91 60.97 12.38
CA ALA A 27 -27.95 60.03 12.05
C ALA A 27 -27.28 58.95 11.21
N LEU A 28 -27.16 57.74 11.77
CA LEU A 28 -27.12 56.54 10.95
C LEU A 28 -28.38 56.60 10.09
N ARG A 29 -28.26 57.09 8.86
CA ARG A 29 -29.30 56.92 7.87
C ARG A 29 -29.44 55.41 7.68
N PRO A 30 -30.62 54.81 7.88
CA PRO A 30 -30.84 53.46 7.39
C PRO A 30 -30.52 53.48 5.90
N ALA A 31 -29.75 52.50 5.43
CA ALA A 31 -29.61 52.24 4.01
C ALA A 31 -31.00 51.80 3.50
N VAL A 32 -31.80 52.79 3.13
CA VAL A 32 -33.02 52.58 2.35
C VAL A 32 -32.54 52.11 0.97
N ALA A 33 -33.31 51.22 0.35
CA ALA A 33 -33.12 50.84 -1.04
C ALA A 33 -32.93 52.09 -1.92
N GLN A 34 -32.31 51.95 -3.09
CA GLN A 34 -32.35 53.03 -4.08
C GLN A 34 -33.82 53.28 -4.43
N GLU A 35 -34.41 54.29 -3.79
CA GLU A 35 -35.70 54.81 -4.18
C GLU A 35 -35.56 55.29 -5.62
N LEU A 36 -36.54 54.92 -6.44
CA LEU A 36 -36.60 55.34 -7.83
C LEU A 36 -36.68 56.87 -7.85
N ASP A 37 -35.56 57.52 -8.16
CA ASP A 37 -35.41 58.98 -8.09
C ASP A 37 -36.01 59.61 -9.34
N TRP A 38 -37.32 59.87 -9.27
CA TRP A 38 -38.05 60.43 -10.38
C TRP A 38 -37.69 61.90 -10.60
N LEU A 39 -37.56 62.32 -11.86
CA LEU A 39 -37.55 63.75 -12.20
C LEU A 39 -38.89 64.37 -11.72
N PRO A 40 -38.87 65.47 -10.93
CA PRO A 40 -40.07 66.07 -10.35
C PRO A 40 -40.83 66.89 -11.41
N MET A 41 -41.33 66.20 -12.43
CA MET A 41 -42.14 66.77 -13.50
C MET A 41 -43.52 66.11 -13.49
N PRO A 42 -44.61 66.90 -13.63
CA PRO A 42 -45.96 66.35 -13.69
C PRO A 42 -46.11 65.44 -14.91
N TYR A 43 -46.90 64.38 -14.74
CA TYR A 43 -47.19 63.42 -15.79
C TYR A 43 -48.64 63.54 -16.23
N SER A 44 -48.86 63.78 -17.53
CA SER A 44 -50.18 63.72 -18.15
C SER A 44 -50.14 62.73 -19.31
N TYR A 45 -51.09 61.78 -19.33
CA TYR A 45 -51.17 60.76 -20.36
C TYR A 45 -52.62 60.47 -20.72
N VAL A 46 -52.91 60.36 -22.02
CA VAL A 46 -54.23 60.01 -22.55
C VAL A 46 -54.08 58.70 -23.31
N ALA A 47 -54.77 57.66 -22.85
CA ALA A 47 -54.77 56.34 -23.46
C ALA A 47 -56.13 56.07 -24.12
N GLU A 48 -56.12 55.68 -25.39
CA GLU A 48 -57.29 55.27 -26.18
C GLU A 48 -57.04 53.88 -26.77
N GLY A 49 -57.40 52.83 -26.02
CA GLY A 49 -57.28 51.43 -26.45
C GLY A 49 -55.84 50.92 -26.52
N GLU A 50 -54.90 51.60 -25.86
CA GLU A 50 -53.47 51.29 -25.92
C GLU A 50 -53.12 50.10 -25.02
N SER A 51 -52.07 49.36 -25.37
CA SER A 51 -51.57 48.27 -24.53
C SER A 51 -50.96 48.82 -23.25
N LEU A 52 -51.31 48.26 -22.09
CA LEU A 52 -50.73 48.64 -20.80
C LEU A 52 -49.20 48.53 -20.79
N ARG A 53 -48.65 47.59 -21.57
CA ARG A 53 -47.20 47.49 -21.80
C ARG A 53 -46.65 48.77 -22.41
N ASP A 54 -47.26 49.26 -23.48
CA ASP A 54 -46.78 50.42 -24.23
C ASP A 54 -46.92 51.69 -23.37
N VAL A 55 -48.02 51.82 -22.63
CA VAL A 55 -48.21 52.90 -21.64
C VAL A 55 -47.09 52.93 -20.61
N LEU A 56 -46.74 51.78 -20.02
CA LEU A 56 -45.66 51.68 -19.02
C LEU A 56 -44.27 51.93 -19.61
N VAL A 57 -44.03 51.49 -20.85
CA VAL A 57 -42.77 51.74 -21.56
C VAL A 57 -42.62 53.22 -21.92
N ASN A 58 -43.69 53.85 -22.43
CA ASN A 58 -43.72 55.28 -22.73
C ASN A 58 -43.55 56.12 -21.46
N PHE A 59 -44.17 55.71 -20.36
CA PHE A 59 -43.95 56.31 -19.04
C PHE A 59 -42.48 56.23 -18.63
N GLY A 60 -41.85 55.06 -18.72
CA GLY A 60 -40.43 54.90 -18.46
C GLY A 60 -39.54 55.80 -19.32
N ALA A 61 -39.82 55.85 -20.62
CA ALA A 61 -39.06 56.65 -21.58
C ALA A 61 -39.07 58.15 -21.26
N ASN A 62 -40.19 58.68 -20.72
CA ASN A 62 -40.31 60.10 -20.34
C ASN A 62 -39.48 60.47 -19.11
N TYR A 63 -39.17 59.50 -18.25
CA TYR A 63 -38.40 59.69 -17.02
C TYR A 63 -37.00 59.05 -17.10
N GLU A 64 -36.55 58.68 -18.30
CA GLU A 64 -35.25 58.01 -18.54
C GLU A 64 -35.07 56.68 -17.78
N VAL A 65 -36.18 56.01 -17.44
CA VAL A 65 -36.17 54.71 -16.76
C VAL A 65 -36.46 53.61 -17.79
N SER A 66 -35.56 52.63 -17.88
CA SER A 66 -35.81 51.43 -18.69
C SER A 66 -36.88 50.57 -18.03
N VAL A 67 -37.98 50.29 -18.73
CA VAL A 67 -39.11 49.50 -18.21
C VAL A 67 -39.20 48.17 -18.94
N VAL A 68 -39.22 47.08 -18.18
CA VAL A 68 -39.45 45.73 -18.71
C VAL A 68 -40.76 45.21 -18.13
N VAL A 69 -41.72 44.91 -19.00
CA VAL A 69 -43.05 44.43 -18.63
C VAL A 69 -43.17 42.94 -18.96
N SER A 70 -43.70 42.16 -18.03
CA SER A 70 -43.97 40.73 -18.22
C SER A 70 -44.97 40.45 -19.34
N ASP A 71 -44.80 39.34 -20.05
CA ASP A 71 -45.71 38.85 -21.11
C ASP A 71 -47.10 38.46 -20.62
N LYS A 72 -47.30 38.43 -19.30
CA LYS A 72 -48.62 38.23 -18.68
C LYS A 72 -49.40 39.54 -18.50
N VAL A 73 -48.79 40.69 -18.79
CA VAL A 73 -49.46 42.00 -18.76
C VAL A 73 -49.98 42.30 -20.17
N ASN A 74 -51.23 41.92 -20.41
CA ASN A 74 -51.89 42.01 -21.73
C ASN A 74 -53.15 42.88 -21.71
N ASP A 75 -53.32 43.69 -20.67
CA ASP A 75 -54.50 44.55 -20.50
C ASP A 75 -54.43 45.77 -21.42
N GLN A 76 -55.60 46.33 -21.74
CA GLN A 76 -55.72 47.60 -22.45
C GLN A 76 -56.06 48.73 -21.49
N VAL A 77 -55.55 49.92 -21.80
CA VAL A 77 -55.74 51.14 -21.01
C VAL A 77 -56.61 52.12 -21.76
N ASN A 78 -57.62 52.64 -21.07
CA ASN A 78 -58.51 53.69 -21.56
C ASN A 78 -58.69 54.73 -20.45
N GLY A 79 -58.43 55.99 -20.75
CA GLY A 79 -58.63 57.09 -19.82
C GLY A 79 -57.53 58.15 -19.88
N GLN A 80 -57.79 59.25 -19.18
CA GLN A 80 -56.86 60.35 -18.98
C GLN A 80 -56.31 60.29 -17.56
N PHE A 81 -54.99 60.35 -17.44
CA PHE A 81 -54.26 60.31 -16.18
C PHE A 81 -53.46 61.60 -16.03
N GLU A 82 -53.67 62.29 -14.91
CA GLU A 82 -52.96 63.53 -14.58
C GLU A 82 -52.47 63.43 -13.13
N HIS A 83 -51.15 63.48 -12.94
CA HIS A 83 -50.53 63.41 -11.63
C HIS A 83 -49.37 64.40 -11.51
N ASP A 84 -49.26 65.02 -10.34
CA ASP A 84 -48.13 65.89 -10.00
C ASP A 84 -46.84 65.08 -9.76
N GLU A 85 -46.97 63.81 -9.36
CA GLU A 85 -45.86 62.90 -9.11
C GLU A 85 -45.93 61.66 -10.04
N PRO A 86 -44.85 61.32 -10.75
CA PRO A 86 -44.83 60.15 -11.64
C PRO A 86 -45.04 58.82 -10.89
N GLN A 87 -44.59 58.74 -9.63
CA GLN A 87 -44.84 57.57 -8.80
C GLN A 87 -46.34 57.35 -8.55
N ALA A 88 -47.14 58.41 -8.42
CA ALA A 88 -48.58 58.31 -8.21
C ALA A 88 -49.28 57.69 -9.42
N PHE A 89 -48.83 58.03 -10.64
CA PHE A 89 -49.29 57.39 -11.87
C PHE A 89 -48.99 55.87 -11.89
N LEU A 90 -47.74 55.49 -11.61
CA LEU A 90 -47.34 54.08 -11.57
C LEU A 90 -48.12 53.30 -10.48
N GLN A 91 -48.33 53.90 -9.30
CA GLN A 91 -49.11 53.30 -8.22
C GLN A 91 -50.59 53.14 -8.60
N GLN A 92 -51.19 54.14 -9.26
CA GLN A 92 -52.56 54.05 -9.73
C GLN A 92 -52.72 52.92 -10.76
N LEU A 93 -51.84 52.85 -11.76
CA LEU A 93 -51.86 51.75 -12.74
C LEU A 93 -51.63 50.38 -12.07
N ALA A 94 -50.70 50.31 -11.13
CA ALA A 94 -50.44 49.07 -10.40
C ALA A 94 -51.67 48.62 -9.59
N SER A 95 -52.40 49.54 -8.97
CA SER A 95 -53.62 49.23 -8.24
C SER A 95 -54.77 48.84 -9.16
N LEU A 96 -54.96 49.55 -10.28
CA LEU A 96 -56.08 49.30 -11.21
C LEU A 96 -55.92 47.97 -11.97
N TYR A 97 -54.70 47.66 -12.39
CA TYR A 97 -54.40 46.49 -13.21
C TYR A 97 -53.76 45.33 -12.44
N ASN A 98 -53.73 45.42 -11.10
CA ASN A 98 -53.18 44.42 -10.19
C ASN A 98 -51.74 44.03 -10.56
N LEU A 99 -50.89 45.04 -10.69
CA LEU A 99 -49.47 44.90 -11.01
C LEU A 99 -48.62 44.94 -9.74
N VAL A 100 -47.49 44.28 -9.81
CA VAL A 100 -46.38 44.42 -8.85
C VAL A 100 -45.15 44.84 -9.62
N TRP A 101 -44.40 45.79 -9.10
CA TRP A 101 -43.20 46.28 -9.75
C TRP A 101 -41.99 46.18 -8.83
N TYR A 102 -40.81 46.07 -9.42
CA TYR A 102 -39.53 46.02 -8.72
C TYR A 102 -38.48 46.75 -9.55
N TYR A 103 -37.72 47.62 -8.89
CA TYR A 103 -36.63 48.36 -9.50
C TYR A 103 -35.31 47.80 -8.95
N ASP A 104 -34.39 47.41 -9.83
CA ASP A 104 -33.10 46.82 -9.44
C ASP A 104 -31.94 47.81 -9.41
N GLY A 105 -32.23 49.12 -9.49
CA GLY A 105 -31.22 50.17 -9.62
C GLY A 105 -30.92 50.57 -11.07
N SER A 106 -31.46 49.83 -12.05
CA SER A 106 -31.26 50.14 -13.47
C SER A 106 -32.53 50.01 -14.29
N VAL A 107 -33.29 48.93 -14.08
CA VAL A 107 -34.48 48.59 -14.86
C VAL A 107 -35.67 48.46 -13.91
N LEU A 108 -36.79 49.07 -14.28
CA LEU A 108 -38.07 48.90 -13.62
C LEU A 108 -38.79 47.70 -14.25
N TYR A 109 -38.89 46.62 -13.49
CA TYR A 109 -39.63 45.43 -13.89
C TYR A 109 -41.06 45.51 -13.40
N VAL A 110 -42.01 45.21 -14.28
CA VAL A 110 -43.45 45.21 -13.97
C VAL A 110 -44.04 43.85 -14.29
N PHE A 111 -44.72 43.26 -13.31
CA PHE A 111 -45.33 41.93 -13.39
C PHE A 111 -46.80 41.99 -12.97
N LYS A 112 -47.57 40.96 -13.30
CA LYS A 112 -48.87 40.75 -12.66
C LYS A 112 -48.67 40.30 -11.21
N ASN A 113 -49.56 40.72 -10.31
CA ASN A 113 -49.53 40.27 -8.92
C ASN A 113 -49.67 38.73 -8.79
N GLY A 114 -50.33 38.07 -9.76
CA GLY A 114 -50.38 36.60 -9.86
C GLY A 114 -49.03 35.92 -10.18
N GLU A 115 -47.98 36.69 -10.46
CA GLU A 115 -46.61 36.20 -10.68
C GLU A 115 -45.73 36.31 -9.43
N VAL A 116 -46.24 36.83 -8.33
CA VAL A 116 -45.55 36.81 -7.05
C VAL A 116 -45.37 35.37 -6.61
N GLN A 117 -44.13 34.98 -6.33
CA GLN A 117 -43.77 33.64 -5.90
C GLN A 117 -43.15 33.70 -4.51
N SER A 118 -43.18 32.57 -3.80
CA SER A 118 -42.43 32.36 -2.57
C SER A 118 -41.36 31.31 -2.80
N ARG A 119 -40.15 31.56 -2.29
CA ARG A 119 -39.02 30.62 -2.33
C ARG A 119 -38.40 30.48 -0.95
N LEU A 120 -37.90 29.28 -0.68
CA LEU A 120 -37.15 28.96 0.52
C LEU A 120 -35.67 28.95 0.16
N ILE A 121 -34.89 29.80 0.83
CA ILE A 121 -33.44 29.89 0.65
C ILE A 121 -32.77 29.19 1.82
N ASN A 122 -31.96 28.18 1.51
CA ASN A 122 -31.14 27.48 2.48
C ASN A 122 -29.74 28.09 2.52
N LEU A 123 -29.27 28.42 3.72
CA LEU A 123 -27.96 29.00 3.99
C LEU A 123 -27.17 28.01 4.85
N GLU A 124 -26.08 27.48 4.30
CA GLU A 124 -25.30 26.44 4.97
C GLU A 124 -24.19 27.02 5.86
N ARG A 125 -23.57 28.12 5.39
CA ARG A 125 -22.37 28.72 5.99
C ARG A 125 -22.56 30.15 6.46
N THR A 126 -23.64 30.80 6.06
CA THR A 126 -23.97 32.19 6.38
C THR A 126 -25.33 32.29 7.07
N GLY A 127 -25.56 33.35 7.85
CA GLY A 127 -26.86 33.60 8.49
C GLY A 127 -27.77 34.52 7.66
N ALA A 128 -29.09 34.41 7.84
CA ALA A 128 -30.06 35.28 7.15
C ALA A 128 -29.86 36.77 7.46
N ALA A 129 -29.40 37.09 8.68
CA ALA A 129 -29.03 38.46 9.06
C ALA A 129 -27.90 39.02 8.17
N GLU A 130 -26.89 38.22 7.88
CA GLU A 130 -25.76 38.61 7.03
C GLU A 130 -26.16 38.72 5.57
N LEU A 131 -27.00 37.79 5.09
CA LEU A 131 -27.60 37.87 3.76
C LEU A 131 -28.43 39.16 3.62
N LYS A 132 -29.27 39.49 4.60
CA LYS A 132 -30.08 40.72 4.59
C LYS A 132 -29.19 41.97 4.50
N GLN A 133 -28.10 42.01 5.27
CA GLN A 133 -27.14 43.11 5.18
C GLN A 133 -26.45 43.19 3.81
N ALA A 134 -26.14 42.05 3.19
CA ALA A 134 -25.57 42.00 1.84
C ALA A 134 -26.57 42.53 0.81
N LEU A 135 -27.84 42.13 0.89
CA LEU A 135 -28.93 42.62 0.02
C LEU A 135 -29.17 44.12 0.17
N GLN A 136 -29.09 44.65 1.40
CA GLN A 136 -29.20 46.09 1.67
C GLN A 136 -28.02 46.86 1.06
N ARG A 137 -26.80 46.34 1.21
CA ARG A 137 -25.60 46.94 0.61
C ARG A 137 -25.61 46.91 -0.91
N ALA A 138 -26.20 45.87 -1.50
CA ALA A 138 -26.34 45.71 -2.94
C ALA A 138 -27.51 46.51 -3.53
N GLY A 139 -28.33 47.18 -2.71
CA GLY A 139 -29.53 47.90 -3.17
C GLY A 139 -30.67 46.98 -3.64
N ILE A 140 -30.58 45.68 -3.40
CA ILE A 140 -31.58 44.68 -3.81
C ILE A 140 -32.73 44.63 -2.80
N TRP A 141 -32.43 44.83 -1.51
CA TRP A 141 -33.40 44.67 -0.42
C TRP A 141 -34.58 45.63 -0.54
N GLU A 142 -35.80 45.10 -0.51
CA GLU A 142 -37.01 45.90 -0.62
C GLU A 142 -38.05 45.53 0.46
N PRO A 143 -38.44 46.47 1.34
CA PRO A 143 -39.21 46.15 2.56
C PRO A 143 -40.66 45.75 2.30
N ARG A 144 -41.22 46.05 1.12
CA ARG A 144 -42.60 45.68 0.76
C ARG A 144 -42.78 44.19 0.43
N PHE A 145 -41.68 43.47 0.22
CA PHE A 145 -41.68 42.05 -0.09
C PHE A 145 -41.49 41.19 1.16
N GLY A 146 -42.00 39.97 1.12
CA GLY A 146 -42.03 39.09 2.28
C GLY A 146 -40.64 38.55 2.62
N TRP A 147 -40.22 38.71 3.88
CA TRP A 147 -38.98 38.16 4.42
C TRP A 147 -39.24 37.54 5.79
N ARG A 148 -39.08 36.22 5.91
CA ARG A 148 -39.28 35.49 7.17
C ARG A 148 -38.12 34.53 7.40
N PRO A 149 -37.14 34.88 8.24
CA PRO A 149 -36.09 33.96 8.64
C PRO A 149 -36.63 32.94 9.64
N ASP A 150 -36.07 31.74 9.61
CA ASP A 150 -36.28 30.71 10.62
C ASP A 150 -35.54 31.04 11.94
N ALA A 151 -35.92 30.37 13.03
CA ALA A 151 -35.34 30.57 14.35
C ALA A 151 -33.81 30.35 14.37
N ASP A 152 -33.32 29.41 13.57
CA ASP A 152 -31.91 29.08 13.44
C ASP A 152 -31.15 30.01 12.46
N ASN A 153 -31.83 30.98 11.84
CA ASN A 153 -31.24 31.93 10.88
C ASN A 153 -30.59 31.26 9.64
N ARG A 154 -30.85 29.97 9.41
CA ARG A 154 -30.31 29.14 8.30
C ARG A 154 -31.29 28.97 7.14
N LEU A 155 -32.57 29.20 7.39
CA LEU A 155 -33.61 29.17 6.37
C LEU A 155 -34.28 30.53 6.27
N VAL A 156 -34.58 30.96 5.05
CA VAL A 156 -35.32 32.21 4.83
C VAL A 156 -36.42 31.97 3.81
N TYR A 157 -37.65 32.23 4.22
CA TYR A 157 -38.79 32.32 3.30
C TYR A 157 -38.85 33.73 2.72
N VAL A 158 -38.68 33.83 1.40
CA VAL A 158 -38.72 35.10 0.67
C VAL A 158 -39.87 35.08 -0.33
N SER A 159 -40.61 36.17 -0.43
CA SER A 159 -41.75 36.30 -1.33
C SER A 159 -41.72 37.60 -2.11
N GLY A 160 -41.77 37.54 -3.43
CA GLY A 160 -41.76 38.72 -4.30
C GLY A 160 -41.83 38.37 -5.79
N PRO A 161 -41.63 39.36 -6.67
CA PRO A 161 -41.60 39.16 -8.12
C PRO A 161 -40.43 38.25 -8.54
N PRO A 162 -40.52 37.55 -9.69
CA PRO A 162 -39.50 36.59 -10.14
C PRO A 162 -38.08 37.17 -10.16
N ARG A 163 -37.91 38.38 -10.70
CA ARG A 163 -36.61 39.07 -10.79
C ARG A 163 -35.98 39.36 -9.41
N TYR A 164 -36.79 39.73 -8.44
CA TYR A 164 -36.33 40.00 -7.07
C TYR A 164 -35.81 38.71 -6.41
N LEU A 165 -36.54 37.60 -6.58
CA LEU A 165 -36.15 36.30 -6.02
C LEU A 165 -34.85 35.77 -6.63
N GLU A 166 -34.68 35.91 -7.95
CA GLU A 166 -33.44 35.52 -8.65
C GLU A 166 -32.21 36.26 -8.12
N LEU A 167 -32.31 37.58 -7.91
CA LEU A 167 -31.20 38.38 -7.39
C LEU A 167 -30.81 37.97 -5.97
N ILE A 168 -31.81 37.62 -5.14
CA ILE A 168 -31.55 37.16 -3.78
C ILE A 168 -30.87 35.79 -3.78
N GLU A 169 -31.31 34.86 -4.63
CA GLU A 169 -30.66 33.55 -4.78
C GLU A 169 -29.23 33.69 -5.26
N GLN A 170 -28.99 34.50 -6.29
CA GLN A 170 -27.64 34.77 -6.81
C GLN A 170 -26.74 35.38 -5.72
N THR A 171 -27.27 36.32 -4.94
CA THR A 171 -26.54 36.94 -3.83
C THR A 171 -26.23 35.94 -2.71
N ALA A 172 -27.20 35.08 -2.36
CA ALA A 172 -27.02 34.03 -1.37
C ALA A 172 -25.92 33.05 -1.81
N VAL A 173 -25.95 32.58 -3.05
CA VAL A 173 -24.92 31.69 -3.61
C VAL A 173 -23.54 32.36 -3.60
N ALA A 174 -23.45 33.61 -4.04
CA ALA A 174 -22.18 34.34 -4.05
C ALA A 174 -21.61 34.54 -2.64
N LEU A 175 -22.47 34.81 -1.65
CA LEU A 175 -22.07 35.00 -0.26
C LEU A 175 -21.57 33.70 0.38
N GLU A 176 -22.26 32.58 0.14
CA GLU A 176 -21.84 31.25 0.59
C GLU A 176 -20.46 30.85 0.03
N GLN A 177 -20.23 31.11 -1.27
CA GLN A 177 -18.94 30.88 -1.91
C GLN A 177 -17.83 31.75 -1.30
N GLN A 178 -18.13 33.01 -1.00
CA GLN A 178 -17.16 33.91 -0.36
C GLN A 178 -16.81 33.45 1.07
N SER A 179 -17.80 32.97 1.84
CA SER A 179 -17.61 32.43 3.18
C SER A 179 -16.72 31.19 3.17
N GLN A 180 -16.91 30.29 2.19
CA GLN A 180 -16.06 29.12 1.97
C GLN A 180 -14.58 29.50 1.84
N LEU A 181 -14.29 30.43 0.93
CA LEU A 181 -12.91 30.86 0.66
C LEU A 181 -12.25 31.54 1.86
N ARG A 182 -13.04 32.21 2.71
CA ARG A 182 -12.54 32.87 3.91
C ARG A 182 -12.21 31.88 5.03
N SER A 183 -13.05 30.85 5.19
CA SER A 183 -12.80 29.78 6.15
C SER A 183 -11.55 28.98 5.80
N GLU A 184 -11.31 28.72 4.51
CA GLU A 184 -10.13 27.98 4.03
C GLU A 184 -8.81 28.75 4.24
N LYS A 185 -8.85 30.09 4.25
CA LYS A 185 -7.64 30.94 4.35
C LYS A 185 -7.33 31.46 5.76
N THR A 186 -8.27 31.42 6.71
CA THR A 186 -8.16 32.21 7.96
C THR A 186 -8.41 31.43 9.25
N GLY A 187 -8.67 30.11 9.18
CA GLY A 187 -8.77 29.30 10.40
C GLY A 187 -7.43 29.20 11.14
N PRO A 188 -7.42 29.05 12.49
CA PRO A 188 -6.18 28.78 13.21
C PRO A 188 -5.63 27.42 12.75
N LEU A 189 -4.44 27.41 12.14
CA LEU A 189 -3.72 26.19 11.82
C LEU A 189 -2.84 25.80 13.01
N ALA A 190 -2.90 24.52 13.40
CA ALA A 190 -1.98 23.90 14.35
C ALA A 190 -0.92 23.10 13.58
N ILE A 191 0.29 23.03 14.15
CA ILE A 191 1.37 22.15 13.68
C ILE A 191 1.68 21.20 14.82
N GLU A 192 1.60 19.90 14.57
CA GLU A 192 1.99 18.86 15.52
C GLU A 192 3.02 17.92 14.89
N VAL A 193 3.95 17.47 15.72
CA VAL A 193 5.02 16.53 15.35
C VAL A 193 4.76 15.19 16.02
N PHE A 194 4.64 14.15 15.21
CA PHE A 194 4.35 12.78 15.65
C PHE A 194 5.59 11.90 15.44
N PRO A 195 6.44 11.68 16.45
CA PRO A 195 7.57 10.77 16.34
C PRO A 195 7.11 9.32 16.21
N LEU A 196 7.71 8.57 15.29
CA LEU A 196 7.42 7.15 15.05
C LEU A 196 8.46 6.26 15.73
N LYS A 197 8.01 5.16 16.32
CA LYS A 197 8.86 4.21 17.05
C LYS A 197 9.23 2.98 16.22
N TYR A 198 8.31 2.51 15.38
CA TYR A 198 8.44 1.25 14.65
C TYR A 198 8.44 1.48 13.14
N ALA A 199 7.56 2.35 12.64
CA ALA A 199 7.42 2.64 11.22
C ALA A 199 8.38 3.75 10.75
N SER A 200 8.65 3.78 9.44
CA SER A 200 9.43 4.84 8.78
C SER A 200 8.52 6.02 8.39
N ALA A 201 8.95 7.24 8.71
CA ALA A 201 8.23 8.44 8.30
C ALA A 201 8.38 8.71 6.79
N VAL A 202 9.57 8.45 6.25
CA VAL A 202 9.93 8.66 4.83
C VAL A 202 9.71 7.41 3.98
N ASP A 203 9.50 7.65 2.68
CA ASP A 203 9.51 6.61 1.67
C ASP A 203 10.92 6.02 1.54
N ARG A 204 11.00 4.73 1.22
CA ARG A 204 12.25 4.02 0.97
C ARG A 204 12.31 3.62 -0.50
N SER A 205 13.25 4.18 -1.24
CA SER A 205 13.54 3.78 -2.61
C SER A 205 14.63 2.72 -2.65
N ILE A 206 14.42 1.66 -3.43
CA ILE A 206 15.38 0.57 -3.66
C ILE A 206 15.60 0.47 -5.17
N GLN A 207 16.78 0.88 -5.63
CA GLN A 207 17.21 0.68 -7.00
C GLN A 207 17.90 -0.68 -7.13
N TYR A 208 17.43 -1.51 -8.07
CA TYR A 208 18.12 -2.74 -8.46
C TYR A 208 18.01 -2.97 -9.97
N ARG A 209 19.14 -3.30 -10.59
CA ARG A 209 19.28 -3.34 -12.05
C ARG A 209 18.77 -2.01 -12.65
N ASP A 210 17.81 -2.08 -13.57
CA ASP A 210 17.19 -0.92 -14.23
C ASP A 210 15.80 -0.57 -13.65
N THR A 211 15.49 -1.01 -12.43
CA THR A 211 14.18 -0.80 -11.80
C THR A 211 14.32 -0.13 -10.44
N ASP A 212 13.51 0.91 -10.22
CA ASP A 212 13.30 1.53 -8.91
C ASP A 212 12.03 0.98 -8.28
N VAL A 213 12.12 0.59 -7.02
CA VAL A 213 10.96 0.19 -6.21
C VAL A 213 10.89 1.06 -4.98
N ASP A 214 9.80 1.81 -4.87
CA ASP A 214 9.50 2.65 -3.71
C ASP A 214 8.55 1.95 -2.74
N ALA A 215 8.94 1.88 -1.47
CA ALA A 215 8.08 1.51 -0.36
C ALA A 215 7.61 2.78 0.37
N PRO A 216 6.29 3.08 0.39
CA PRO A 216 5.80 4.32 0.98
C PRO A 216 5.92 4.31 2.52
N GLY A 217 6.36 5.43 3.09
CA GLY A 217 6.38 5.69 4.52
C GLY A 217 5.02 6.17 5.06
N VAL A 218 4.94 6.33 6.38
CA VAL A 218 3.71 6.73 7.06
C VAL A 218 3.21 8.10 6.61
N ALA A 219 4.10 9.05 6.33
CA ALA A 219 3.70 10.38 5.85
C ALA A 219 2.99 10.30 4.50
N THR A 220 3.50 9.50 3.56
CA THR A 220 2.90 9.32 2.23
C THR A 220 1.58 8.57 2.31
N ILE A 221 1.48 7.54 3.16
CA ILE A 221 0.22 6.82 3.39
C ILE A 221 -0.82 7.76 4.00
N LEU A 222 -0.45 8.52 5.03
CA LEU A 222 -1.34 9.49 5.68
C LEU A 222 -1.77 10.57 4.69
N ALA A 223 -0.84 11.13 3.93
CA ALA A 223 -1.15 12.13 2.91
C ALA A 223 -2.08 11.58 1.84
N ARG A 224 -1.90 10.33 1.37
CA ARG A 224 -2.80 9.69 0.40
C ARG A 224 -4.22 9.52 0.96
N LEU A 225 -4.34 9.03 2.19
CA LEU A 225 -5.64 8.89 2.87
C LEU A 225 -6.36 10.24 3.03
N LEU A 226 -5.60 11.32 3.22
CA LEU A 226 -6.16 12.67 3.33
C LEU A 226 -6.34 13.35 1.96
N SER A 227 -5.64 12.90 0.92
CA SER A 227 -5.70 13.46 -0.43
C SER A 227 -6.98 13.15 -1.18
N ASP A 228 -7.68 12.07 -0.83
CA ASP A 228 -9.06 11.81 -1.27
C ASP A 228 -10.04 12.87 -0.72
N ALA A 229 -9.62 13.64 0.31
CA ALA A 229 -10.27 14.83 0.82
C ALA A 229 -9.60 16.15 0.38
N GLY A 230 -8.70 16.09 -0.62
CA GLY A 230 -7.91 17.21 -1.14
C GLY A 230 -6.71 17.54 -0.25
N VAL A 231 -5.55 16.93 -0.51
CA VAL A 231 -4.25 17.20 0.13
C VAL A 231 -3.13 17.00 -0.89
N GLN A 232 -2.17 17.92 -0.93
CA GLN A 232 -0.96 17.80 -1.74
C GLN A 232 0.20 17.19 -0.93
N VAL A 233 0.83 16.16 -1.50
CA VAL A 233 2.06 15.56 -0.96
C VAL A 233 3.25 16.44 -1.34
N VAL A 234 4.01 16.93 -0.35
CA VAL A 234 5.32 17.55 -0.59
C VAL A 234 6.40 16.58 -0.13
N ASN A 235 6.91 15.78 -1.06
CA ASN A 235 8.02 14.89 -0.78
C ASN A 235 9.29 15.71 -0.50
N GLY A 236 9.96 15.39 0.62
CA GLY A 236 11.15 16.08 1.12
C GLY A 236 12.42 15.92 0.28
N GLU A 237 12.35 15.28 -0.89
CA GLU A 237 13.47 15.15 -1.81
C GLU A 237 13.09 15.70 -3.19
N GLY A 238 13.61 16.90 -3.47
CA GLY A 238 14.04 17.27 -4.81
C GLY A 238 13.01 17.28 -5.95
N ASN A 239 11.80 17.81 -5.78
CA ASN A 239 11.06 18.29 -6.94
C ASN A 239 10.48 19.70 -6.72
N LYS A 240 10.99 20.67 -7.49
CA LYS A 240 10.55 22.06 -7.48
C LYS A 240 9.24 22.19 -8.25
N GLY A 241 8.16 22.48 -7.52
CA GLY A 241 6.96 23.11 -8.09
C GLY A 241 5.68 22.28 -8.00
N ALA A 242 5.05 22.26 -6.83
CA ALA A 242 3.61 22.07 -6.72
C ALA A 242 3.05 23.20 -5.85
N VAL A 243 2.14 23.98 -6.43
CA VAL A 243 1.52 25.16 -5.82
C VAL A 243 0.59 24.70 -4.70
N SER A 244 0.96 25.03 -3.46
CA SER A 244 0.14 24.82 -2.27
C SER A 244 -1.24 25.44 -2.43
N THR A 245 -2.28 24.62 -2.54
CA THR A 245 -3.67 25.08 -2.43
C THR A 245 -3.94 25.40 -0.96
N SER A 246 -4.02 26.69 -0.63
CA SER A 246 -4.19 27.17 0.75
C SER A 246 -5.54 26.70 1.33
N GLY A 247 -5.52 25.80 2.31
CA GLY A 247 -6.71 25.30 3.02
C GLY A 247 -6.73 23.79 3.29
N GLN A 248 -5.80 23.04 2.71
CA GLN A 248 -5.71 21.58 2.83
C GLN A 248 -4.69 21.16 3.90
N ALA A 249 -4.96 20.05 4.60
CA ALA A 249 -4.04 19.46 5.57
C ALA A 249 -2.69 19.21 4.90
N VAL A 250 -1.57 19.61 5.50
CA VAL A 250 -0.24 19.35 4.97
C VAL A 250 0.42 18.31 5.85
N VAL A 251 0.89 17.23 5.22
CA VAL A 251 1.63 16.15 5.89
C VAL A 251 3.03 16.11 5.30
N GLN A 252 4.04 16.12 6.16
CA GLN A 252 5.44 16.06 5.77
C GLN A 252 6.20 15.08 6.65
N ALA A 253 7.12 14.32 6.06
CA ALA A 253 8.05 13.49 6.82
C ALA A 253 9.30 14.28 7.23
N ASP A 254 9.75 14.07 8.47
CA ASP A 254 11.08 14.48 8.95
C ASP A 254 11.97 13.23 9.13
N PRO A 255 12.97 13.01 8.24
CA PRO A 255 13.87 11.86 8.34
C PRO A 255 14.80 11.93 9.55
N ALA A 256 15.18 13.12 10.03
CA ALA A 256 16.14 13.27 11.12
C ALA A 256 15.54 12.84 12.47
N LEU A 257 14.24 13.11 12.65
CA LEU A 257 13.50 12.74 13.85
C LEU A 257 12.69 11.44 13.71
N ASN A 258 12.69 10.83 12.51
CA ASN A 258 11.73 9.78 12.11
C ASN A 258 10.30 10.13 12.55
N ALA A 259 9.83 11.32 12.15
CA ALA A 259 8.57 11.88 12.60
C ALA A 259 7.70 12.34 11.43
N VAL A 260 6.38 12.32 11.64
CA VAL A 260 5.41 12.91 10.71
C VAL A 260 4.97 14.25 11.27
N ILE A 261 5.16 15.31 10.49
CA ILE A 261 4.73 16.67 10.80
C ILE A 261 3.39 16.88 10.09
N VAL A 262 2.35 17.24 10.85
CA VAL A 262 1.03 17.53 10.31
C VAL A 262 0.66 18.97 10.62
N ARG A 263 0.24 19.71 9.59
CA ARG A 263 -0.31 21.06 9.70
C ARG A 263 -1.75 21.07 9.23
N ASP A 264 -2.68 21.32 10.15
CA ASP A 264 -4.11 21.43 9.82
C ASP A 264 -4.91 22.11 10.95
N ALA A 265 -6.24 22.14 10.86
CA ALA A 265 -7.12 22.63 11.90
C ALA A 265 -6.95 21.86 13.24
N PRO A 266 -6.93 22.56 14.40
CA PRO A 266 -6.69 21.95 15.71
C PRO A 266 -7.72 20.87 16.08
N GLU A 267 -8.96 20.99 15.61
CA GLU A 267 -10.04 20.04 15.86
C GLU A 267 -9.75 18.63 15.29
N ARG A 268 -8.92 18.53 14.24
CA ARG A 268 -8.56 17.26 13.59
C ARG A 268 -7.25 16.65 14.11
N MET A 269 -6.44 17.39 14.87
CA MET A 269 -5.15 16.90 15.37
C MET A 269 -5.27 15.61 16.19
N ALA A 270 -6.27 15.54 17.07
CA ALA A 270 -6.52 14.34 17.87
C ALA A 270 -6.88 13.10 17.03
N MET A 271 -7.50 13.28 15.86
CA MET A 271 -7.76 12.20 14.92
C MET A 271 -6.46 11.68 14.29
N TYR A 272 -5.58 12.58 13.86
CA TYR A 272 -4.29 12.21 13.29
C TYR A 272 -3.41 11.45 14.27
N GLY A 273 -3.34 11.90 15.53
CA GLY A 273 -2.59 11.17 16.55
C GLY A 273 -3.05 9.72 16.72
N LYS A 274 -4.37 9.46 16.70
CA LYS A 274 -4.93 8.10 16.76
C LYS A 274 -4.60 7.27 15.52
N LEU A 275 -4.70 7.88 14.34
CA LEU A 275 -4.40 7.20 13.08
C LEU A 275 -2.92 6.84 12.96
N ILE A 276 -2.03 7.78 13.28
CA ILE A 276 -0.58 7.54 13.28
C ILE A 276 -0.22 6.45 14.29
N ALA A 277 -0.79 6.48 15.50
CA ALA A 277 -0.59 5.41 16.48
C ALA A 277 -1.13 4.04 16.02
N ALA A 278 -2.15 4.00 15.18
CA ALA A 278 -2.65 2.75 14.60
C ALA A 278 -1.73 2.20 13.48
N LEU A 279 -1.00 3.08 12.79
CA LEU A 279 -0.02 2.75 11.75
C LEU A 279 1.37 2.40 12.34
N ASP A 280 1.77 3.04 13.43
CA ASP A 280 3.06 2.83 14.09
C ASP A 280 3.01 1.65 15.07
N LYS A 281 2.92 0.44 14.51
CA LYS A 281 2.93 -0.83 15.26
C LYS A 281 4.21 -1.63 15.02
N PRO A 282 4.64 -2.46 15.99
CA PRO A 282 5.75 -3.37 15.76
C PRO A 282 5.42 -4.34 14.64
N ALA A 283 6.26 -4.37 13.62
CA ALA A 283 6.15 -5.27 12.48
C ALA A 283 6.91 -6.57 12.74
N ALA A 284 6.31 -7.72 12.41
CA ALA A 284 6.98 -9.01 12.48
C ALA A 284 8.18 -9.07 11.51
N ARG A 285 9.28 -9.71 11.92
CA ARG A 285 10.44 -9.96 11.06
C ARG A 285 10.33 -11.34 10.44
N ILE A 286 10.49 -11.45 9.13
CA ILE A 286 10.30 -12.68 8.37
C ILE A 286 11.55 -12.91 7.54
N GLU A 287 12.23 -14.02 7.81
CA GLU A 287 13.29 -14.56 6.98
C GLU A 287 12.67 -15.50 5.95
N VAL A 288 13.16 -15.45 4.72
CA VAL A 288 12.75 -16.37 3.66
C VAL A 288 14.01 -16.94 3.03
N ALA A 289 14.09 -18.27 3.03
CA ALA A 289 15.11 -19.00 2.32
C ALA A 289 14.51 -19.55 1.01
N LEU A 290 15.22 -19.37 -0.10
CA LEU A 290 14.92 -20.02 -1.37
C LEU A 290 15.99 -21.07 -1.62
N SER A 291 15.59 -22.30 -1.94
CA SER A 291 16.48 -23.38 -2.37
C SER A 291 16.21 -23.71 -3.83
N ILE A 292 17.25 -23.57 -4.66
CA ILE A 292 17.23 -23.98 -6.06
C ILE A 292 18.10 -25.22 -6.22
N ILE A 293 17.47 -26.34 -6.57
CA ILE A 293 18.10 -27.66 -6.57
C ILE A 293 17.99 -28.25 -7.96
N ASP A 294 19.13 -28.68 -8.52
CA ASP A 294 19.18 -29.49 -9.75
C ASP A 294 19.55 -30.93 -9.38
N ILE A 295 18.73 -31.88 -9.83
CA ILE A 295 18.89 -33.30 -9.55
C ILE A 295 18.89 -34.07 -10.88
N ASN A 296 19.82 -35.01 -11.05
CA ASN A 296 19.79 -35.93 -12.20
C ASN A 296 18.61 -36.91 -12.04
N ALA A 297 17.81 -37.08 -13.09
CA ALA A 297 16.58 -37.88 -12.97
C ALA A 297 16.83 -39.40 -12.85
N GLU A 298 18.03 -39.86 -13.21
CA GLU A 298 18.49 -41.24 -13.00
C GLU A 298 18.61 -41.56 -11.50
N ASP A 299 19.12 -40.62 -10.71
CA ASP A 299 19.25 -40.72 -9.25
C ASP A 299 17.90 -40.52 -8.55
N LEU A 300 16.99 -39.74 -9.15
CA LEU A 300 15.60 -39.62 -8.71
C LEU A 300 14.85 -40.97 -8.76
N SER A 301 15.14 -41.82 -9.73
CA SER A 301 14.51 -43.15 -9.83
C SER A 301 14.96 -44.12 -8.71
N GLN A 302 16.14 -43.88 -8.13
CA GLN A 302 16.67 -44.61 -6.98
C GLN A 302 16.09 -44.12 -5.65
N LEU A 303 15.45 -42.94 -5.61
CA LEU A 303 14.70 -42.47 -4.45
C LEU A 303 13.50 -43.38 -4.13
N GLY A 304 12.99 -44.13 -5.12
CA GLY A 304 11.88 -45.07 -4.94
C GLY A 304 10.54 -44.43 -4.58
N VAL A 305 10.39 -43.11 -4.77
CA VAL A 305 9.17 -42.36 -4.43
C VAL A 305 8.39 -42.04 -5.70
N ASP A 306 7.18 -42.58 -5.82
CA ASP A 306 6.19 -42.15 -6.81
C ASP A 306 5.58 -40.80 -6.40
N TRP A 307 5.74 -39.78 -7.23
CA TRP A 307 5.28 -38.43 -6.92
C TRP A 307 3.77 -38.27 -7.19
N ARG A 308 3.02 -37.87 -6.18
CA ARG A 308 1.57 -37.61 -6.29
C ARG A 308 1.30 -36.13 -6.07
N VAL A 309 0.90 -35.41 -7.12
CA VAL A 309 0.45 -34.01 -7.03
C VAL A 309 -1.06 -33.99 -6.83
N GLY A 310 -1.49 -33.99 -5.57
CA GLY A 310 -2.90 -33.97 -5.22
C GLY A 310 -3.48 -32.55 -5.26
N ILE A 311 -4.04 -32.12 -6.40
CA ILE A 311 -4.95 -30.97 -6.43
C ILE A 311 -6.33 -31.49 -6.02
N ARG A 312 -6.79 -31.15 -4.82
CA ARG A 312 -8.16 -31.44 -4.38
C ARG A 312 -9.12 -30.41 -4.99
N THR A 313 -9.55 -30.68 -6.21
CA THR A 313 -10.76 -30.07 -6.77
C THR A 313 -11.92 -31.01 -6.47
N GLY A 314 -13.11 -30.48 -6.15
CA GLY A 314 -14.31 -31.28 -5.84
C GLY A 314 -14.51 -32.44 -6.82
N ASP A 315 -14.96 -33.58 -6.28
CA ASP A 315 -14.98 -34.91 -6.90
C ASP A 315 -13.61 -35.50 -7.29
N ASN A 316 -12.81 -35.77 -6.26
CA ASN A 316 -11.85 -36.88 -6.12
C ASN A 316 -10.87 -37.21 -7.28
N GLN A 317 -10.63 -36.30 -8.22
CA GLN A 317 -9.64 -36.49 -9.29
C GLN A 317 -8.25 -36.06 -8.80
N GLN A 318 -7.35 -37.03 -8.63
CA GLN A 318 -5.93 -36.81 -8.33
C GLN A 318 -5.09 -36.96 -9.60
N VAL A 319 -4.22 -35.99 -9.89
CA VAL A 319 -3.23 -36.09 -10.96
C VAL A 319 -1.99 -36.80 -10.41
N ILE A 320 -1.65 -37.96 -10.97
CA ILE A 320 -0.50 -38.77 -10.53
C ILE A 320 0.60 -38.65 -11.59
N ILE A 321 1.77 -38.12 -11.20
CA ILE A 321 2.95 -38.05 -12.05
C ILE A 321 3.84 -39.25 -11.71
N LYS A 322 3.65 -40.36 -12.43
CA LYS A 322 4.45 -41.58 -12.25
C LYS A 322 5.87 -41.35 -12.74
N THR A 323 6.88 -41.53 -11.89
CA THR A 323 8.30 -41.38 -12.29
C THR A 323 9.08 -42.69 -12.25
N THR A 324 8.59 -43.74 -11.59
CA THR A 324 9.34 -45.02 -11.48
C THR A 324 9.00 -46.07 -12.54
N GLY A 325 8.21 -45.73 -13.56
CA GLY A 325 7.74 -46.72 -14.53
C GLY A 325 6.79 -47.74 -13.89
N ASP A 326 6.00 -48.44 -14.69
CA ASP A 326 4.88 -49.27 -14.24
C ASP A 326 5.34 -50.53 -13.49
N ARG A 327 5.75 -50.40 -12.22
CA ARG A 327 5.95 -51.53 -11.30
C ARG A 327 4.60 -51.93 -10.70
N LYS A 328 3.93 -52.89 -11.33
CA LYS A 328 2.83 -53.64 -10.71
C LYS A 328 3.37 -54.42 -9.51
N GLY A 329 2.99 -54.04 -8.29
CA GLY A 329 3.11 -54.92 -7.11
C GLY A 329 3.74 -54.31 -5.85
N ILE A 330 3.26 -53.17 -5.36
CA ILE A 330 3.49 -52.78 -3.96
C ILE A 330 2.12 -52.76 -3.25
N GLU A 331 1.66 -53.94 -2.86
CA GLU A 331 0.63 -54.10 -1.82
C GLU A 331 1.33 -54.04 -0.46
N GLY A 332 1.44 -52.85 0.11
CA GLY A 332 2.03 -52.65 1.43
C GLY A 332 2.36 -51.18 1.65
N GLY A 333 1.60 -50.54 2.53
CA GLY A 333 1.66 -49.11 2.82
C GLY A 333 2.98 -48.62 3.44
N ALA A 334 4.02 -48.54 2.63
CA ALA A 334 5.28 -47.86 2.95
C ALA A 334 5.33 -46.52 2.20
N ALA A 335 5.16 -45.43 2.96
CA ALA A 335 5.56 -44.04 2.73
C ALA A 335 5.38 -43.45 1.30
N LEU A 336 4.16 -43.02 0.97
CA LEU A 336 3.93 -42.08 -0.14
C LEU A 336 3.81 -40.66 0.43
N GLY A 337 4.93 -39.93 0.49
CA GLY A 337 4.99 -38.53 0.91
C GLY A 337 4.38 -37.60 -0.13
N SER A 338 3.39 -36.80 0.26
CA SER A 338 2.85 -35.71 -0.56
C SER A 338 3.85 -34.55 -0.58
N LEU A 339 4.21 -34.04 -1.77
CA LEU A 339 5.04 -32.83 -1.94
C LEU A 339 4.37 -31.53 -1.48
N VAL A 340 3.08 -31.61 -1.12
CA VAL A 340 2.27 -30.47 -0.65
C VAL A 340 2.23 -30.43 0.88
N ASP A 341 2.70 -31.48 1.57
CA ASP A 341 2.75 -31.55 3.04
C ASP A 341 4.20 -31.40 3.54
N ALA A 342 4.39 -30.63 4.61
CA ALA A 342 5.71 -30.25 5.13
C ALA A 342 6.60 -31.46 5.41
N LYS A 343 6.01 -32.55 5.94
CA LYS A 343 6.74 -33.79 6.28
C LYS A 343 7.33 -34.52 5.06
N GLY A 344 6.64 -34.45 3.91
CA GLY A 344 7.11 -35.09 2.67
C GLY A 344 8.29 -34.35 2.06
N LEU A 345 8.27 -33.02 2.17
CA LEU A 345 9.34 -32.17 1.66
C LEU A 345 10.58 -32.19 2.57
N ASP A 346 10.41 -32.27 3.90
CA ASP A 346 11.53 -32.44 4.83
C ASP A 346 12.29 -33.76 4.59
N TYR A 347 11.57 -34.85 4.31
CA TYR A 347 12.17 -36.13 3.93
C TYR A 347 12.93 -36.04 2.60
N LEU A 348 12.37 -35.33 1.61
CA LEU A 348 13.04 -35.06 0.34
C LEU A 348 14.33 -34.27 0.57
N LEU A 349 14.28 -33.17 1.31
CA LEU A 349 15.45 -32.33 1.59
C LEU A 349 16.53 -33.11 2.33
N ALA A 350 16.17 -33.92 3.32
CA ALA A 350 17.11 -34.79 4.03
C ALA A 350 17.78 -35.82 3.10
N ARG A 351 17.03 -36.39 2.15
CA ARG A 351 17.55 -37.36 1.18
C ARG A 351 18.39 -36.71 0.08
N VAL A 352 18.02 -35.51 -0.39
CA VAL A 352 18.83 -34.70 -1.30
C VAL A 352 20.18 -34.37 -0.67
N ASN A 353 20.21 -34.00 0.62
CA ASN A 353 21.47 -33.77 1.34
C ASN A 353 22.34 -35.05 1.44
N LEU A 354 21.74 -36.24 1.45
CA LEU A 354 22.49 -37.51 1.39
C LEU A 354 23.06 -37.76 -0.02
N LEU A 355 22.27 -37.50 -1.07
CA LEU A 355 22.69 -37.64 -2.46
C LEU A 355 23.74 -36.60 -2.88
N GLU A 356 23.77 -35.43 -2.24
CA GLU A 356 24.82 -34.43 -2.39
C GLU A 356 26.20 -35.01 -1.99
N ASN A 357 26.27 -35.78 -0.90
CA ASN A 357 27.51 -36.42 -0.45
C ASN A 357 28.01 -37.53 -1.41
N GLU A 358 27.11 -38.09 -2.21
CA GLU A 358 27.42 -39.11 -3.23
C GLU A 358 27.69 -38.49 -4.62
N GLY A 359 27.52 -37.17 -4.78
CA GLY A 359 27.77 -36.43 -6.03
C GLY A 359 26.61 -36.44 -7.04
N ASN A 360 25.43 -36.93 -6.63
CA ASN A 360 24.29 -37.22 -7.50
C ASN A 360 23.19 -36.14 -7.48
N ALA A 361 23.29 -35.18 -6.56
CA ALA A 361 22.47 -33.98 -6.50
C ALA A 361 23.35 -32.76 -6.22
N GLN A 362 23.05 -31.61 -6.84
CA GLN A 362 23.80 -30.37 -6.60
C GLN A 362 22.84 -29.23 -6.26
N ILE A 363 23.07 -28.61 -5.11
CA ILE A 363 22.39 -27.35 -4.76
C ILE A 363 23.11 -26.23 -5.49
N ILE A 364 22.38 -25.51 -6.35
CA ILE A 364 22.98 -24.45 -7.17
C ILE A 364 23.05 -23.14 -6.39
N SER A 365 21.94 -22.77 -5.73
CA SER A 365 21.82 -21.48 -5.03
C SER A 365 20.87 -21.58 -3.84
N ARG A 366 21.25 -20.94 -2.72
CA ARG A 366 20.42 -20.76 -1.52
C ARG A 366 20.41 -19.30 -1.01
N PRO A 367 19.80 -18.34 -1.73
CA PRO A 367 19.67 -17.00 -1.22
C PRO A 367 18.72 -16.96 -0.01
N THR A 368 19.12 -16.21 1.02
CA THR A 368 18.33 -15.97 2.23
C THR A 368 18.16 -14.47 2.42
N LEU A 369 16.96 -14.04 2.83
CA LEU A 369 16.64 -12.62 2.99
C LEU A 369 15.71 -12.42 4.18
N LEU A 370 16.05 -11.43 5.02
CA LEU A 370 15.24 -11.00 6.18
C LEU A 370 14.59 -9.65 5.87
N THR A 371 13.30 -9.53 6.12
CA THR A 371 12.58 -8.25 6.01
C THR A 371 11.46 -8.14 7.04
N GLN A 372 10.85 -6.97 7.14
CA GLN A 372 9.65 -6.75 7.93
C GLN A 372 8.41 -7.18 7.14
N GLU A 373 7.33 -7.54 7.84
CA GLU A 373 6.05 -7.79 7.19
C GLU A 373 5.59 -6.59 6.35
N ASN A 374 4.89 -6.89 5.26
CA ASN A 374 4.39 -5.94 4.26
C ASN A 374 5.47 -5.06 3.60
N THR A 375 6.75 -5.35 3.83
CA THR A 375 7.88 -4.59 3.26
C THR A 375 8.57 -5.40 2.19
N GLN A 376 8.60 -4.87 0.98
CA GLN A 376 9.29 -5.51 -0.14
C GLN A 376 10.80 -5.55 0.14
N ALA A 377 11.42 -6.69 -0.17
CA ALA A 377 12.85 -6.89 -0.09
C ALA A 377 13.36 -7.58 -1.37
N VAL A 378 14.58 -7.22 -1.77
CA VAL A 378 15.23 -7.74 -2.98
C VAL A 378 16.66 -8.14 -2.64
N ILE A 379 17.05 -9.31 -3.13
CA ILE A 379 18.45 -9.76 -3.20
C ILE A 379 18.74 -10.15 -4.64
N ASP A 380 19.80 -9.57 -5.20
CA ASP A 380 20.25 -9.85 -6.57
C ASP A 380 21.73 -10.19 -6.53
N HIS A 381 22.06 -11.41 -6.95
CA HIS A 381 23.42 -11.87 -7.12
C HIS A 381 23.62 -12.23 -8.58
N SER A 382 24.36 -11.39 -9.30
CA SER A 382 24.51 -11.51 -10.75
C SER A 382 25.93 -11.29 -11.23
N GLU A 383 26.27 -11.93 -12.33
CA GLU A 383 27.50 -11.72 -13.10
C GLU A 383 27.16 -11.18 -14.48
N THR A 384 27.96 -10.24 -14.99
CA THR A 384 27.78 -9.64 -16.30
C THR A 384 28.93 -10.01 -17.22
N TYR A 385 28.62 -10.62 -18.36
CA TYR A 385 29.59 -10.91 -19.41
C TYR A 385 29.46 -9.91 -20.56
N TYR A 386 30.59 -9.43 -21.09
CA TYR A 386 30.61 -8.46 -22.19
C TYR A 386 30.95 -9.14 -23.52
N ILE A 387 30.08 -9.02 -24.50
CA ILE A 387 30.38 -9.35 -25.89
C ILE A 387 30.83 -8.10 -26.65
N LYS A 388 31.83 -8.26 -27.52
CA LYS A 388 32.27 -7.20 -28.43
C LYS A 388 31.45 -7.27 -29.72
N ILE A 389 30.68 -6.23 -30.00
CA ILE A 389 29.98 -6.06 -31.27
C ILE A 389 30.87 -5.18 -32.15
N SER A 390 31.50 -5.78 -33.16
CA SER A 390 32.34 -5.07 -34.12
C SER A 390 31.50 -4.59 -35.31
N GLY A 391 31.27 -3.27 -35.41
CA GLY A 391 30.80 -2.60 -36.62
C GLY A 391 31.96 -2.04 -37.46
N GLU A 392 31.68 -1.64 -38.70
CA GLU A 392 32.71 -1.20 -39.68
C GLU A 392 33.54 0.02 -39.20
N ARG A 393 33.05 0.79 -38.22
CA ARG A 393 33.75 1.99 -37.66
C ARG A 393 33.64 2.19 -36.14
N VAL A 394 32.86 1.37 -35.42
CA VAL A 394 32.66 1.49 -33.97
C VAL A 394 32.66 0.09 -33.35
N ALA A 395 33.37 -0.08 -32.23
CA ALA A 395 33.28 -1.27 -31.40
C ALA A 395 32.46 -0.93 -30.15
N GLU A 396 31.34 -1.62 -29.97
CA GLU A 396 30.48 -1.49 -28.78
C GLU A 396 30.62 -2.75 -27.92
N LEU A 397 30.67 -2.57 -26.60
CA LEU A 397 30.61 -3.68 -25.65
C LEU A 397 29.19 -3.80 -25.14
N LYS A 398 28.54 -4.96 -25.37
CA LYS A 398 27.21 -5.25 -24.84
C LYS A 398 27.33 -6.19 -23.66
N GLY A 399 26.91 -5.73 -22.48
CA GLY A 399 26.82 -6.55 -21.27
C GLY A 399 25.57 -7.42 -21.28
N ILE A 400 25.73 -8.70 -20.96
CA ILE A 400 24.63 -9.64 -20.71
C ILE A 400 24.77 -10.14 -19.28
N THR A 401 23.80 -9.82 -18.44
CA THR A 401 23.79 -10.15 -17.01
C THR A 401 22.97 -11.42 -16.76
N TYR A 402 23.50 -12.35 -15.97
CA TYR A 402 22.80 -13.54 -15.50
C TYR A 402 23.11 -13.79 -14.02
N GLY A 403 22.24 -14.51 -13.32
CA GLY A 403 22.40 -14.78 -11.89
C GLY A 403 21.08 -15.11 -11.23
N THR A 404 21.07 -15.12 -9.90
CA THR A 404 19.88 -15.42 -9.10
C THR A 404 19.38 -14.13 -8.43
N MET A 405 18.12 -13.79 -8.67
CA MET A 405 17.41 -12.69 -8.02
C MET A 405 16.15 -13.20 -7.33
N LEU A 406 15.97 -12.78 -6.09
CA LEU A 406 14.77 -13.02 -5.31
C LEU A 406 14.22 -11.67 -4.85
N ARG A 407 13.00 -11.36 -5.32
CA ARG A 407 12.19 -10.24 -4.86
C ARG A 407 10.96 -10.79 -4.17
N MET A 408 10.68 -10.27 -2.98
CA MET A 408 9.59 -10.77 -2.18
C MET A 408 8.92 -9.69 -1.33
N THR A 409 7.63 -9.90 -1.06
CA THR A 409 6.87 -9.15 -0.06
C THR A 409 6.15 -10.14 0.85
N PRO A 410 6.63 -10.36 2.09
CA PRO A 410 6.00 -11.28 3.02
C PRO A 410 4.89 -10.61 3.82
N ARG A 411 3.87 -11.37 4.19
CA ARG A 411 2.78 -10.95 5.07
C ARG A 411 2.46 -12.06 6.06
N LEU A 412 2.48 -11.73 7.35
CA LEU A 412 2.05 -12.66 8.39
C LEU A 412 0.53 -12.76 8.43
N ILE A 413 0.02 -13.98 8.49
CA ILE A 413 -1.41 -14.29 8.64
C ILE A 413 -1.54 -15.17 9.87
N GLN A 414 -2.29 -14.69 10.87
CA GLN A 414 -2.65 -15.47 12.05
C GLN A 414 -3.99 -16.16 11.81
N LEU A 415 -3.98 -17.49 11.83
CA LEU A 415 -5.16 -18.34 11.68
C LEU A 415 -5.35 -19.16 12.97
N GLY A 416 -5.97 -18.51 13.98
CA GLY A 416 -6.04 -19.06 15.33
C GLY A 416 -4.63 -19.19 15.94
N ASP A 417 -4.25 -20.40 16.35
CA ASP A 417 -2.94 -20.70 16.92
C ASP A 417 -1.83 -20.96 15.88
N ARG A 418 -2.15 -20.89 14.57
CA ARG A 418 -1.18 -21.14 13.50
C ARG A 418 -0.81 -19.85 12.80
N SER A 419 0.50 -19.60 12.68
CA SER A 419 1.05 -18.53 11.86
C SER A 419 1.42 -19.06 10.48
N GLU A 420 0.79 -18.49 9.45
CA GLU A 420 1.16 -18.68 8.05
C GLU A 420 1.78 -17.40 7.51
N VAL A 421 2.69 -17.55 6.55
CA VAL A 421 3.29 -16.43 5.82
C VAL A 421 2.80 -16.49 4.38
N SER A 422 2.11 -15.44 3.94
CA SER A 422 1.83 -15.21 2.54
C SER A 422 3.01 -14.49 1.90
N LEU A 423 3.49 -15.01 0.79
CA LEU A 423 4.66 -14.52 0.08
C LEU A 423 4.26 -14.17 -1.34
N SER A 424 4.37 -12.90 -1.73
CA SER A 424 4.45 -12.52 -3.13
C SER A 424 5.90 -12.64 -3.56
N LEU A 425 6.17 -13.49 -4.55
CA LEU A 425 7.52 -13.86 -4.96
C LEU A 425 7.73 -13.63 -6.45
N HIS A 426 8.87 -13.05 -6.76
CA HIS A 426 9.41 -12.94 -8.10
C HIS A 426 10.86 -13.43 -8.05
N ILE A 427 11.10 -14.58 -8.66
CA ILE A 427 12.40 -15.26 -8.68
C ILE A 427 12.87 -15.27 -10.12
N GLU A 428 14.12 -14.87 -10.32
CA GLU A 428 14.81 -15.05 -11.58
C GLU A 428 16.09 -15.82 -11.33
N ASP A 429 16.34 -16.85 -12.12
CA ASP A 429 17.59 -17.59 -12.10
C ASP A 429 18.13 -17.78 -13.51
N GLY A 430 19.37 -17.35 -13.74
CA GLY A 430 20.09 -17.52 -14.98
C GLY A 430 21.44 -18.18 -14.79
N ASN A 431 21.78 -19.12 -15.67
CA ASN A 431 23.11 -19.74 -15.70
C ASN A 431 23.65 -19.88 -17.14
N GLN A 432 24.97 -19.90 -17.26
CA GLN A 432 25.63 -20.23 -18.52
C GLN A 432 25.58 -21.74 -18.75
N LYS A 433 25.24 -22.19 -19.97
CA LYS A 433 25.36 -23.61 -20.34
C LYS A 433 26.85 -24.00 -20.44
N PRO A 434 27.32 -25.00 -19.67
CA PRO A 434 28.69 -25.49 -19.78
C PRO A 434 28.97 -26.01 -21.19
N ASN A 435 30.16 -25.70 -21.73
CA ASN A 435 30.62 -26.16 -23.06
C ASN A 435 29.78 -25.71 -24.27
N SER A 436 28.85 -24.75 -24.13
CA SER A 436 28.26 -24.11 -25.30
C SER A 436 29.19 -22.98 -25.77
N THR A 437 30.12 -23.29 -26.67
CA THR A 437 30.57 -22.25 -27.61
C THR A 437 29.42 -22.08 -28.59
N GLY A 438 28.54 -21.11 -28.36
CA GLY A 438 27.54 -20.73 -29.35
C GLY A 438 28.21 -20.31 -30.66
N ILE A 439 27.40 -19.87 -31.62
CA ILE A 439 27.91 -19.31 -32.88
C ILE A 439 28.86 -18.15 -32.52
N ASP A 440 30.08 -18.16 -33.07
CA ASP A 440 31.14 -17.16 -32.84
C ASP A 440 31.70 -17.04 -31.41
N GLY A 441 31.59 -18.10 -30.58
CA GLY A 441 32.18 -18.11 -29.23
C GLY A 441 31.36 -17.35 -28.18
N ILE A 442 30.11 -16.97 -28.52
CA ILE A 442 29.17 -16.35 -27.58
C ILE A 442 28.50 -17.44 -26.73
N PRO A 443 28.54 -17.36 -25.39
CA PRO A 443 27.93 -18.37 -24.54
C PRO A 443 26.39 -18.31 -24.59
N THR A 444 25.74 -19.47 -24.48
CA THR A 444 24.28 -19.53 -24.34
C THR A 444 23.91 -19.47 -22.86
N ILE A 445 22.99 -18.57 -22.51
CA ILE A 445 22.47 -18.41 -21.14
C ILE A 445 21.08 -19.03 -21.08
N SER A 446 20.82 -19.83 -20.05
CA SER A 446 19.48 -20.29 -19.72
C SER A 446 18.91 -19.39 -18.63
N ARG A 447 17.64 -18.95 -18.77
CA ARG A 447 16.95 -18.08 -17.81
C ARG A 447 15.62 -18.71 -17.42
N THR A 448 15.33 -18.70 -16.13
CA THR A 448 14.09 -19.18 -15.53
C THR A 448 13.50 -18.05 -14.70
N VAL A 449 12.18 -17.80 -14.83
CA VAL A 449 11.46 -16.79 -14.06
C VAL A 449 10.25 -17.46 -13.40
N VAL A 450 10.05 -17.18 -12.11
CA VAL A 450 8.91 -17.66 -11.33
C VAL A 450 8.24 -16.47 -10.65
N ASP A 451 7.00 -16.20 -11.05
CA ASP A 451 6.13 -15.17 -10.48
C ASP A 451 4.92 -15.85 -9.83
N THR A 452 4.80 -15.75 -8.51
CA THR A 452 3.71 -16.42 -7.81
C THR A 452 3.38 -15.78 -6.46
N ILE A 453 2.21 -16.13 -5.93
CA ILE A 453 1.82 -15.86 -4.55
C ILE A 453 1.62 -17.20 -3.85
N ALA A 454 2.38 -17.44 -2.79
CA ALA A 454 2.33 -18.67 -2.02
C ALA A 454 1.92 -18.39 -0.56
N ARG A 455 1.35 -19.39 0.12
CA ARG A 455 1.12 -19.38 1.57
C ARG A 455 1.80 -20.59 2.17
N VAL A 456 2.62 -20.37 3.19
CA VAL A 456 3.44 -21.40 3.82
C VAL A 456 3.40 -21.23 5.33
N GLY A 457 3.29 -22.33 6.08
CA GLY A 457 3.39 -22.28 7.53
C GLY A 457 4.76 -21.82 8.01
N HIS A 458 4.83 -21.23 9.21
CA HIS A 458 6.10 -20.90 9.85
C HIS A 458 7.04 -22.14 9.93
N GLY A 459 8.26 -22.00 9.42
CA GLY A 459 9.30 -23.03 9.45
C GLY A 459 9.03 -24.24 8.54
N GLN A 460 8.01 -24.17 7.68
CA GLN A 460 7.68 -25.23 6.74
C GLN A 460 8.26 -24.90 5.36
N SER A 461 8.64 -25.94 4.62
CA SER A 461 9.03 -25.79 3.22
C SER A 461 7.81 -25.92 2.29
N LEU A 462 7.82 -25.20 1.17
CA LEU A 462 6.84 -25.36 0.08
C LEU A 462 7.56 -25.40 -1.27
N LEU A 463 7.25 -26.40 -2.09
CA LEU A 463 7.65 -26.45 -3.50
C LEU A 463 6.77 -25.48 -4.32
N ILE A 464 7.39 -24.45 -4.88
CA ILE A 464 6.70 -23.46 -5.72
C ILE A 464 6.56 -23.96 -7.16
N GLY A 465 7.59 -24.63 -7.65
CA GLY A 465 7.63 -25.08 -9.03
C GLY A 465 8.85 -25.92 -9.33
N GLY A 466 8.83 -26.54 -10.51
CA GLY A 466 9.97 -27.29 -11.01
C GLY A 466 9.92 -27.44 -12.53
N ILE A 467 11.08 -27.69 -13.13
CA ILE A 467 11.26 -27.88 -14.56
C ILE A 467 11.90 -29.24 -14.77
N TYR A 468 11.24 -30.07 -15.57
CA TYR A 468 11.75 -31.37 -16.00
C TYR A 468 12.34 -31.24 -17.40
N ARG A 469 13.58 -31.68 -17.59
CA ARG A 469 14.28 -31.66 -18.89
C ARG A 469 14.81 -33.05 -19.23
N ASP A 470 14.49 -33.48 -20.45
CA ASP A 470 15.07 -34.68 -21.08
C ASP A 470 15.89 -34.24 -22.30
N GLU A 471 17.18 -34.59 -22.31
CA GLU A 471 18.09 -34.34 -23.43
C GLU A 471 18.64 -35.67 -23.94
N LEU A 472 18.38 -35.99 -25.20
CA LEU A 472 18.90 -37.16 -25.88
C LEU A 472 20.07 -36.75 -26.77
N SER A 473 21.27 -37.25 -26.48
CA SER A 473 22.46 -37.07 -27.30
C SER A 473 22.83 -38.40 -27.95
N GLU A 474 22.71 -38.49 -29.27
CA GLU A 474 23.19 -39.63 -30.05
C GLU A 474 24.49 -39.26 -30.78
N SER A 475 25.56 -40.01 -30.52
CA SER A 475 26.83 -39.92 -31.23
C SER A 475 27.03 -41.18 -32.06
N LEU A 476 27.31 -41.01 -33.36
CA LEU A 476 27.62 -42.09 -34.28
C LEU A 476 29.03 -41.92 -34.84
N SER A 477 29.96 -42.74 -34.38
CA SER A 477 31.32 -42.83 -34.94
C SER A 477 31.37 -43.95 -35.95
N LYS A 478 31.71 -43.66 -37.20
CA LYS A 478 31.86 -44.68 -38.26
C LYS A 478 33.19 -44.53 -39.00
N VAL A 479 33.76 -45.65 -39.43
CA VAL A 479 34.90 -45.64 -40.35
C VAL A 479 34.39 -45.28 -41.75
N PRO A 480 34.92 -44.23 -42.42
CA PRO A 480 34.50 -43.87 -43.78
C PRO A 480 34.63 -45.07 -44.74
N PHE A 481 33.70 -45.20 -45.69
CA PHE A 481 33.53 -46.32 -46.64
C PHE A 481 33.12 -47.67 -46.01
N LEU A 482 33.83 -48.14 -44.97
CA LEU A 482 33.57 -49.45 -44.35
C LEU A 482 32.29 -49.47 -43.49
N GLY A 483 31.93 -48.34 -42.88
CA GLY A 483 30.72 -48.20 -42.06
C GLY A 483 29.41 -48.14 -42.87
N ASP A 484 29.49 -47.94 -44.19
CA ASP A 484 28.33 -47.77 -45.07
C ASP A 484 27.95 -49.06 -45.84
N ILE A 485 28.68 -50.17 -45.65
CA ILE A 485 28.41 -51.45 -46.32
C ILE A 485 27.13 -52.08 -45.75
N PRO A 486 26.13 -52.43 -46.58
CA PRO A 486 24.94 -53.16 -46.12
C PRO A 486 25.32 -54.48 -45.45
N TYR A 487 24.63 -54.85 -44.37
CA TYR A 487 24.86 -56.05 -43.55
C TYR A 487 26.19 -56.11 -42.78
N LEU A 488 27.31 -55.64 -43.35
CA LEU A 488 28.66 -55.72 -42.75
C LEU A 488 29.14 -54.43 -42.05
N GLY A 489 28.57 -53.27 -42.40
CA GLY A 489 28.96 -51.97 -41.85
C GLY A 489 28.68 -51.80 -40.35
N ALA A 490 27.90 -52.71 -39.76
CA ALA A 490 27.64 -52.75 -38.32
C ALA A 490 28.92 -53.02 -37.48
N LEU A 491 29.91 -53.72 -38.05
CA LEU A 491 31.20 -53.98 -37.37
C LEU A 491 32.15 -52.77 -37.39
N PHE A 492 31.87 -51.77 -38.23
CA PHE A 492 32.72 -50.59 -38.47
C PHE A 492 32.05 -49.29 -38.03
N ARG A 493 30.99 -49.38 -37.22
CA ARG A 493 30.30 -48.24 -36.59
C ARG A 493 30.14 -48.48 -35.09
N SER A 494 30.28 -47.41 -34.31
CA SER A 494 29.96 -47.36 -32.89
C SER A 494 28.87 -46.33 -32.68
N LYS A 495 27.76 -46.74 -32.06
CA LYS A 495 26.67 -45.84 -31.66
C LYS A 495 26.73 -45.68 -30.16
N GLU A 496 26.90 -44.46 -29.69
CA GLU A 496 26.79 -44.09 -28.29
C GLU A 496 25.53 -43.23 -28.12
N SER A 497 24.63 -43.64 -27.23
CA SER A 497 23.40 -42.91 -26.92
C SER A 497 23.46 -42.54 -25.45
N GLN A 498 23.54 -41.24 -25.17
CA GLN A 498 23.50 -40.70 -23.82
C GLN A 498 22.17 -39.96 -23.65
N THR A 499 21.31 -40.46 -22.76
CA THR A 499 20.16 -39.70 -22.28
C THR A 499 20.60 -38.97 -21.03
N ARG A 500 20.35 -37.67 -20.93
CA ARG A 500 20.49 -36.91 -19.69
C ARG A 500 19.13 -36.40 -19.29
N ARG A 501 18.70 -36.77 -18.10
CA ARG A 501 17.44 -36.29 -17.52
C ARG A 501 17.78 -35.46 -16.31
N ALA A 502 17.20 -34.27 -16.18
CA ALA A 502 17.45 -33.37 -15.07
C ALA A 502 16.15 -32.72 -14.59
N VAL A 503 16.03 -32.56 -13.28
CA VAL A 503 14.90 -31.89 -12.62
C VAL A 503 15.42 -30.73 -11.81
N ARG A 504 14.89 -29.55 -12.10
CA ARG A 504 15.15 -28.31 -11.36
C ARG A 504 13.97 -28.00 -10.46
N LEU A 505 14.20 -27.78 -9.16
CA LEU A 505 13.16 -27.52 -8.17
C LEU A 505 13.39 -26.16 -7.48
N PHE A 506 12.29 -25.45 -7.21
CA PHE A 506 12.27 -24.17 -6.48
C PHE A 506 11.46 -24.34 -5.19
N ILE A 507 12.15 -24.37 -4.06
CA ILE A 507 11.56 -24.57 -2.74
C ILE A 507 11.76 -23.32 -1.90
N ILE A 508 10.72 -22.88 -1.19
CA ILE A 508 10.80 -21.79 -0.23
C ILE A 508 10.56 -22.26 1.18
N GLU A 509 11.16 -21.57 2.14
CA GLU A 509 10.96 -21.82 3.57
C GLU A 509 10.95 -20.47 4.31
N PRO A 510 9.78 -19.97 4.76
CA PRO A 510 9.72 -18.77 5.58
C PRO A 510 9.82 -19.09 7.07
N ARG A 511 10.49 -18.21 7.80
CA ARG A 511 10.64 -18.26 9.27
C ARG A 511 10.31 -16.89 9.87
N VAL A 512 9.47 -16.88 10.89
CA VAL A 512 9.11 -15.67 11.65
C VAL A 512 10.07 -15.53 12.82
N ILE A 513 10.73 -14.39 12.97
CA ILE A 513 11.76 -14.15 13.98
C ILE A 513 11.21 -13.24 15.08
N ASP A 514 10.82 -13.85 16.21
CA ASP A 514 10.48 -13.14 17.44
C ASP A 514 11.72 -13.06 18.36
N ASP A 515 12.04 -11.84 18.79
CA ASP A 515 13.01 -11.41 19.81
C ASP A 515 14.48 -11.94 19.81
N GLY A 516 15.42 -10.99 19.73
CA GLY A 516 16.83 -11.16 20.13
C GLY A 516 17.72 -11.92 19.14
N ILE A 517 18.75 -11.24 18.60
CA ILE A 517 19.77 -11.76 17.68
C ILE A 517 20.56 -12.97 18.26
N ALA A 518 20.35 -13.33 19.53
CA ALA A 518 20.98 -14.47 20.19
C ALA A 518 20.45 -15.86 19.76
N HIS A 519 19.44 -15.94 18.87
CA HIS A 519 18.77 -17.22 18.57
C HIS A 519 19.07 -17.89 17.23
N TYR A 520 19.70 -17.21 16.25
CA TYR A 520 19.69 -17.72 14.87
C TYR A 520 21.01 -17.45 14.11
N LEU A 521 22.09 -18.14 14.46
CA LEU A 521 23.21 -18.40 13.52
C LEU A 521 22.98 -19.77 12.88
N SER A 522 22.05 -19.83 11.92
CA SER A 522 21.91 -20.97 11.01
C SER A 522 22.99 -20.87 9.94
N LEU A 523 24.22 -21.27 10.26
CA LEU A 523 25.24 -21.51 9.25
C LEU A 523 24.97 -22.86 8.59
N GLY A 524 24.32 -22.81 7.42
CA GLY A 524 24.49 -23.76 6.32
C GLY A 524 23.96 -25.19 6.46
N HIS A 525 23.69 -25.72 7.65
CA HIS A 525 23.21 -27.10 7.82
C HIS A 525 22.01 -27.11 8.76
N GLY A 526 20.87 -27.62 8.28
CA GLY A 526 19.56 -27.63 8.96
C GLY A 526 19.49 -28.49 10.23
N GLN A 527 20.41 -28.30 11.18
CA GLN A 527 20.31 -28.83 12.54
C GLN A 527 20.25 -27.67 13.53
N ASP A 528 19.18 -27.64 14.33
CA ASP A 528 19.05 -26.76 15.47
C ASP A 528 20.02 -27.20 16.58
N LEU A 529 21.16 -26.51 16.71
CA LEU A 529 22.24 -26.86 17.64
C LEU A 529 21.95 -26.46 19.11
N ARG A 530 20.76 -25.92 19.43
CA ARG A 530 20.45 -25.36 20.75
C ARG A 530 20.41 -26.35 21.90
N ALA A 531 20.04 -27.61 21.64
CA ALA A 531 19.98 -28.63 22.69
C ALA A 531 21.36 -29.01 23.26
N GLY A 532 22.47 -28.56 22.66
CA GLY A 532 23.83 -28.74 23.19
C GLY A 532 24.48 -27.49 23.80
N VAL A 533 23.90 -26.29 23.61
CA VAL A 533 24.58 -25.01 23.95
C VAL A 533 24.13 -24.42 25.29
N LEU A 534 23.01 -24.86 25.86
CA LEU A 534 22.47 -24.33 27.13
C LEU A 534 23.21 -24.81 28.40
N GLY A 535 24.53 -25.00 28.34
CA GLY A 535 25.34 -25.41 29.49
C GLY A 535 26.75 -24.83 29.56
N ALA A 536 27.09 -23.80 28.77
CA ALA A 536 28.44 -23.25 28.77
C ALA A 536 28.46 -21.74 29.04
N ASP A 537 28.74 -21.38 30.30
CA ASP A 537 28.94 -20.01 30.79
C ASP A 537 30.31 -19.40 30.43
N GLU A 538 31.09 -20.01 29.53
CA GLU A 538 32.41 -19.49 29.14
C GLU A 538 32.56 -19.33 27.63
N LEU A 539 32.25 -18.13 27.15
CA LEU A 539 32.56 -17.69 25.78
C LEU A 539 33.60 -16.57 25.79
N SER A 540 34.73 -16.82 26.45
CA SER A 540 35.91 -15.95 26.39
C SER A 540 37.20 -16.76 26.33
N ASN A 541 37.41 -17.51 25.25
CA ASN A 541 38.72 -17.64 24.60
C ASN A 541 38.70 -18.67 23.45
N GLN A 542 39.21 -18.20 22.31
CA GLN A 542 40.00 -18.92 21.29
C GLN A 542 39.47 -20.26 20.73
N SER A 543 39.13 -20.22 19.44
CA SER A 543 39.21 -21.30 18.45
C SER A 543 38.67 -22.67 18.88
N LEU A 544 37.38 -22.90 18.70
CA LEU A 544 36.79 -24.24 18.75
C LEU A 544 36.84 -24.87 17.37
N SER A 545 37.60 -25.97 17.24
CA SER A 545 37.59 -26.85 16.08
C SER A 545 36.23 -27.54 15.91
N LEU A 546 35.66 -27.47 14.71
CA LEU A 546 34.36 -28.00 14.30
C LEU A 546 34.10 -29.47 14.71
N SER A 547 35.15 -30.28 14.86
CA SER A 547 35.07 -31.67 15.31
C SER A 547 34.68 -31.87 16.77
N LYS A 548 34.88 -30.86 17.64
CA LYS A 548 34.40 -30.88 19.04
C LYS A 548 32.92 -30.50 19.18
N VAL A 549 32.36 -29.82 18.17
CA VAL A 549 30.96 -29.38 18.13
C VAL A 549 30.07 -30.45 17.50
N LEU A 550 30.60 -31.24 16.57
CA LEU A 550 29.84 -32.26 15.82
C LEU A 550 29.88 -33.67 16.45
N GLY A 551 30.58 -33.87 17.58
CA GLY A 551 30.81 -35.18 18.19
C GLY A 551 30.11 -35.37 19.54
N GLY A 552 28.86 -35.84 19.52
CA GLY A 552 28.25 -36.60 20.61
C GLY A 552 28.03 -35.90 21.95
N ALA A 553 26.95 -35.12 22.10
CA ALA A 553 26.43 -34.81 23.44
C ALA A 553 24.98 -34.31 23.50
N GLN A 554 24.00 -35.19 23.28
CA GLN A 554 22.68 -34.99 23.89
C GLN A 554 22.36 -36.19 24.79
N CYS A 555 21.95 -35.88 26.02
CA CYS A 555 21.52 -36.87 26.98
C CYS A 555 20.09 -37.28 26.61
N GLN A 556 19.88 -38.55 26.25
CA GLN A 556 18.61 -39.06 25.74
C GLN A 556 18.16 -40.33 26.49
N PRO A 557 16.87 -40.71 26.45
CA PRO A 557 16.39 -41.93 27.07
C PRO A 557 17.09 -43.16 26.45
N LEU A 558 17.24 -44.23 27.22
CA LEU A 558 17.99 -45.42 26.78
C LEU A 558 17.47 -46.03 25.47
N ALA A 559 16.16 -45.99 25.23
CA ALA A 559 15.56 -46.49 23.99
C ALA A 559 16.05 -45.70 22.76
N ALA A 560 15.91 -44.37 22.78
CA ALA A 560 16.39 -43.48 21.71
C ALA A 560 17.92 -43.61 21.51
N ALA A 561 18.67 -43.72 22.61
CA ALA A 561 20.11 -43.93 22.56
C ALA A 561 20.53 -45.21 21.83
N ARG A 562 19.74 -46.29 22.00
CA ARG A 562 19.97 -47.57 21.33
C ARG A 562 19.56 -47.55 19.87
N ASP A 563 18.48 -46.85 19.50
CA ASP A 563 18.05 -46.72 18.11
C ASP A 563 19.13 -46.03 17.26
N VAL A 564 19.72 -44.96 17.80
CA VAL A 564 20.85 -44.26 17.16
C VAL A 564 22.10 -45.13 17.11
N GLN A 565 22.40 -45.87 18.18
CA GLN A 565 23.52 -46.82 18.22
C GLN A 565 23.36 -47.93 17.16
N GLN A 566 22.13 -48.37 16.89
CA GLN A 566 21.82 -49.38 15.88
C GLN A 566 21.96 -48.84 14.45
N LEU A 567 21.53 -47.59 14.21
CA LEU A 567 21.76 -46.90 12.92
C LEU A 567 23.25 -46.72 12.63
N LEU A 568 24.05 -46.33 13.63
CA LEU A 568 25.50 -46.21 13.48
C LEU A 568 26.16 -47.56 13.20
N ARG A 569 25.67 -48.64 13.84
CA ARG A 569 26.13 -50.00 13.55
C ARG A 569 25.84 -50.41 12.10
N GLN A 570 24.66 -50.08 11.58
CA GLN A 570 24.29 -50.31 10.17
C GLN A 570 25.16 -49.50 9.21
N GLY A 571 25.59 -48.30 9.60
CA GLY A 571 26.56 -47.48 8.88
C GLY A 571 28.04 -47.84 9.12
N GLY A 572 28.34 -48.99 9.74
CA GLY A 572 29.72 -49.47 9.97
C GLY A 572 30.52 -48.71 11.04
N LYS A 573 29.87 -47.87 11.85
CA LYS A 573 30.50 -47.05 12.89
C LYS A 573 30.37 -47.69 14.27
N SER A 574 31.42 -47.52 15.10
CA SER A 574 31.45 -48.03 16.48
C SER A 574 31.08 -46.93 17.47
N SER A 575 30.27 -47.25 18.47
CA SER A 575 29.82 -46.26 19.45
C SER A 575 29.57 -46.87 20.83
N SER A 576 29.71 -46.05 21.87
CA SER A 576 29.49 -46.43 23.27
C SER A 576 28.50 -45.48 23.95
N LEU A 577 27.69 -46.01 24.87
CA LEU A 577 26.79 -45.21 25.68
C LEU A 577 27.42 -44.89 27.04
N THR A 578 27.44 -43.61 27.39
CA THR A 578 27.88 -43.10 28.69
C THR A 578 26.69 -42.50 29.43
N GLN A 579 26.60 -42.70 30.75
CA GLN A 579 25.54 -42.10 31.55
C GLN A 579 25.67 -40.58 31.61
N CYS A 580 24.53 -39.90 31.63
CA CYS A 580 24.42 -38.45 31.79
C CYS A 580 23.13 -38.09 32.54
N GLN A 581 23.02 -36.87 33.04
CA GLN A 581 21.83 -36.40 33.76
C GLN A 581 20.88 -35.68 32.81
N MET A 582 19.60 -36.05 32.84
CA MET A 582 18.51 -35.42 32.10
C MET A 582 17.50 -34.85 33.10
N GLY A 583 17.81 -33.67 33.65
CA GLY A 583 17.05 -33.09 34.76
C GLY A 583 17.18 -33.95 36.02
N LYS A 584 16.07 -34.52 36.51
CA LYS A 584 16.04 -35.44 37.67
C LYS A 584 16.17 -36.91 37.29
N GLU A 585 16.21 -37.23 36.00
CA GLU A 585 16.27 -38.59 35.48
C GLU A 585 17.66 -38.92 34.92
N LEU A 586 17.98 -40.21 34.88
CA LEU A 586 19.25 -40.72 34.37
C LEU A 586 19.10 -40.99 32.85
N GLY A 587 19.87 -40.28 32.04
CA GLY A 587 19.90 -40.43 30.58
C GLY A 587 21.22 -41.02 30.09
N TRP A 588 21.30 -41.19 28.76
CA TRP A 588 22.44 -41.81 28.09
C TRP A 588 22.90 -40.96 26.91
N ARG A 589 24.22 -40.79 26.81
CA ARG A 589 24.90 -40.04 25.75
C ARG A 589 25.70 -41.00 24.90
N LEU A 590 25.62 -40.83 23.59
CA LEU A 590 26.40 -41.61 22.64
C LEU A 590 27.77 -40.96 22.40
N VAL A 591 28.82 -41.76 22.50
CA VAL A 591 30.21 -41.39 22.24
C VAL A 591 30.73 -42.28 21.12
N GLU A 592 31.11 -41.67 19.99
CA GLU A 592 31.73 -42.40 18.89
C GLU A 592 33.10 -42.92 19.32
N VAL A 593 33.37 -44.20 19.07
CA VAL A 593 34.62 -44.86 19.46
C VAL A 593 35.50 -44.92 18.22
N SER A 594 36.73 -44.38 18.32
CA SER A 594 37.67 -44.39 17.20
C SER A 594 38.01 -45.82 16.77
N LYS A 595 38.37 -46.01 15.49
CA LYS A 595 38.66 -47.32 14.88
C LYS A 595 39.74 -48.14 15.61
N GLU A 596 40.59 -47.49 16.39
CA GLU A 596 41.72 -48.12 17.10
C GLU A 596 41.43 -48.48 18.56
N GLN A 597 40.32 -47.99 19.13
CA GLN A 597 40.02 -48.13 20.55
C GLN A 597 39.10 -49.34 20.80
N LYS A 598 39.67 -50.43 21.35
CA LYS A 598 38.90 -51.63 21.72
C LYS A 598 37.91 -51.31 22.84
N CYS A 599 36.65 -51.69 22.66
CA CYS A 599 35.62 -51.61 23.69
C CYS A 599 36.12 -52.27 24.99
N SER A 600 36.24 -51.52 26.08
CA SER A 600 36.56 -52.09 27.39
C SER A 600 35.31 -52.77 27.95
N PRO A 601 35.38 -54.02 28.44
CA PRO A 601 34.22 -54.76 28.95
C PRO A 601 33.63 -54.15 30.24
N ALA A 602 34.28 -53.15 30.83
CA ALA A 602 33.82 -52.47 32.05
C ALA A 602 32.85 -51.31 31.80
N THR A 603 32.69 -50.84 30.56
CA THR A 603 31.71 -49.78 30.21
C THR A 603 30.52 -50.39 29.48
N SER A 604 29.37 -50.41 30.15
CA SER A 604 28.36 -51.44 29.96
C SER A 604 27.67 -51.53 28.59
N TRP A 605 27.76 -50.58 27.65
CA TRP A 605 27.05 -50.68 26.35
C TRP A 605 27.85 -50.12 25.16
N CYS A 606 28.91 -50.82 24.78
CA CYS A 606 29.69 -50.57 23.56
C CYS A 606 29.20 -51.47 22.41
N VAL A 607 28.97 -50.89 21.23
CA VAL A 607 28.57 -51.61 20.02
C VAL A 607 29.58 -51.31 18.92
N GLN A 608 30.21 -52.35 18.39
CA GLN A 608 31.14 -52.27 17.26
C GLN A 608 30.38 -52.36 15.93
N GLY A 609 30.77 -51.53 14.96
CA GLY A 609 30.27 -51.61 13.58
C GLY A 609 30.67 -52.94 12.94
N MET A 610 29.76 -53.55 12.17
CA MET A 610 30.12 -54.76 11.40
C MET A 610 31.02 -54.36 10.24
N LYS A 611 32.14 -55.09 10.08
CA LYS A 611 32.90 -55.08 8.83
C LYS A 611 32.08 -55.80 7.77
N ASP A 612 32.13 -55.31 6.53
CA ASP A 612 31.71 -56.09 5.37
C ASP A 612 32.39 -57.47 5.42
N GLY A 613 31.60 -58.51 5.71
CA GLY A 613 31.97 -59.90 5.46
C GLY A 613 32.23 -60.85 6.65
N GLU A 614 32.05 -60.48 7.92
CA GLU A 614 32.19 -61.46 9.02
C GLU A 614 30.88 -61.75 9.75
N THR A 615 30.39 -62.98 9.58
CA THR A 615 29.32 -63.59 10.37
C THR A 615 29.86 -64.07 11.72
N ARG A 616 29.36 -63.47 12.81
CA ARG A 616 28.89 -64.19 14.01
C ARG A 616 28.10 -63.28 14.94
#